data_AF-A0A7C1MXJ6-F1
#
_entry.id   AF-A0A7C1MXJ6-F1
#
_cell.length_a   1.000
_cell.length_b   1.000
_cell.length_c   1.000
_cell.angle_alpha   90.00
_cell.angle_beta   90.00
_cell.angle_gamma   90.00
#
_symmetry.space_group_name_H-M   'P 1'
#
loop_
_entity.id
_entity.type
_entity.pdbx_description
1 polymer ?
#
loop_
_entity_poly.entity_id
_entity_poly.type
_entity_poly.pdbx_seq_one_letter_code
_entity_poly.pdbx_strand_id
1 'polypeptide(L)'
;MKKNWFETFCIQIVRPPYQVVMLCFTFAIVLILGWKAIGLYRPLEEWPEVKSIVPEQIKEWGGEPVVVGVGLYLTNWQVFDEVNSDFVVDSVVWFQFDPSLISLETIGKFSFEKGEMQSKSAPSTKLIDKKLFAEYKVRLRFTSTLNHQFFPLDDHHVYMTVVNTYVTPSEVIFQAYKSDFSMSKHIHIPGWRLVNRSVKAGYEEGYFSKFDERKVIRYPEVVFMLDFARSGISLTLLIFLPFFLIFFISIFWLGFEPDKTNDIMALTTGALASMIAYRFVIQGMSPKVGYFLLSDHIFTFFLALAFISFVIALVWVRHGKMTPAMIKMRGIVFISFHLLFIGVWYYLLFMWVKGL
;
A
#
# COMPACT_ATOMS: atom_id res chain seq x y z
N MET A 1 -8.78 10.27 57.99
CA MET A 1 -9.53 10.21 56.72
C MET A 1 -9.09 8.99 55.94
N LYS A 2 -10.00 8.02 55.69
CA LYS A 2 -9.71 6.88 54.79
C LYS A 2 -9.46 7.46 53.38
N LYS A 3 -8.28 7.22 52.81
CA LYS A 3 -8.02 7.58 51.40
C LYS A 3 -9.08 6.89 50.55
N ASN A 4 -9.68 7.63 49.62
CA ASN A 4 -10.63 7.08 48.67
C ASN A 4 -9.92 5.95 47.89
N TRP A 5 -10.57 4.80 47.72
CA TRP A 5 -10.02 3.67 46.96
C TRP A 5 -9.51 4.11 45.58
N PHE A 6 -10.24 5.02 44.93
CA PHE A 6 -9.86 5.59 43.63
C PHE A 6 -8.54 6.38 43.68
N GLU A 7 -8.30 7.17 44.73
CA GLU A 7 -7.03 7.90 44.89
C GLU A 7 -5.86 6.94 45.09
N THR A 8 -6.07 5.87 45.86
CA THR A 8 -5.06 4.84 46.09
C THR A 8 -4.70 4.12 44.78
N PHE A 9 -5.71 3.81 43.97
CA PHE A 9 -5.53 3.24 42.63
C PHE A 9 -4.75 4.18 41.70
N CYS A 10 -5.14 5.46 41.60
CA CYS A 10 -4.42 6.45 40.79
C CYS A 10 -2.97 6.68 41.24
N ILE A 11 -2.67 6.48 42.53
CA ILE A 11 -1.29 6.50 43.03
C ILE A 11 -0.51 5.27 42.60
N GLN A 12 -1.12 4.09 42.67
CA GLN A 12 -0.44 2.83 42.39
C GLN A 12 -0.15 2.68 40.89
N ILE A 13 -1.11 2.99 40.02
CA ILE A 13 -1.01 2.70 38.59
C ILE A 13 0.11 3.49 37.88
N VAL A 14 0.46 4.66 38.40
CA VAL A 14 1.53 5.51 37.85
C VAL A 14 2.91 5.21 38.43
N ARG A 15 3.04 4.22 39.32
CA ARG A 15 4.37 3.82 39.81
C ARG A 15 5.11 3.06 38.73
N PRO A 16 6.45 3.20 38.63
CA PRO A 16 7.23 2.62 37.53
C PRO A 16 6.97 1.13 37.24
N PRO A 17 6.84 0.22 38.25
CA PRO A 17 6.56 -1.19 37.95
C PRO A 17 5.20 -1.39 37.24
N TYR A 18 4.17 -0.67 37.67
CA TYR A 18 2.84 -0.76 37.04
C TYR A 18 2.80 -0.06 35.68
N GLN A 19 3.59 1.00 35.49
CA GLN A 19 3.73 1.63 34.17
C GLN A 19 4.35 0.67 33.15
N VAL A 20 5.40 -0.06 33.54
CA VAL A 20 6.03 -1.09 32.68
C VAL A 20 5.05 -2.21 32.37
N VAL A 21 4.31 -2.71 33.36
CA VAL A 21 3.30 -3.76 33.14
C VAL A 21 2.22 -3.28 32.17
N MET A 22 1.73 -2.06 32.34
CA MET A 22 0.69 -1.51 31.46
C MET A 22 1.20 -1.22 30.04
N LEU A 23 2.46 -0.78 29.90
CA LEU A 23 3.15 -0.66 28.61
C LEU A 23 3.21 -2.03 27.90
N CYS A 24 3.68 -3.07 28.58
CA CYS A 24 3.73 -4.42 28.01
C CYS A 24 2.34 -4.92 27.59
N PHE A 25 1.32 -4.67 28.43
CA PHE A 25 -0.06 -5.05 28.13
C PHE A 25 -0.59 -4.34 26.88
N THR A 26 -0.43 -3.01 26.80
CA THR A 26 -0.86 -2.25 25.62
C THR A 26 -0.09 -2.64 24.37
N PHE A 27 1.22 -2.87 24.48
CA PHE A 27 2.03 -3.34 23.36
C PHE A 27 1.59 -4.73 22.87
N ALA A 28 1.26 -5.65 23.78
CA ALA A 28 0.73 -6.96 23.42
C ALA A 28 -0.59 -6.85 22.64
N ILE A 29 -1.52 -5.99 23.08
CA ILE A 29 -2.78 -5.74 22.36
C ILE A 29 -2.50 -5.17 20.96
N VAL A 30 -1.63 -4.17 20.87
CA VAL A 30 -1.27 -3.50 19.62
C VAL A 30 -0.63 -4.48 18.63
N LEU A 31 0.25 -5.36 19.10
CA LEU A 31 0.84 -6.43 18.29
C LEU A 31 -0.21 -7.43 17.80
N ILE A 32 -1.15 -7.85 18.66
CA ILE A 32 -2.23 -8.77 18.26
C ILE A 32 -3.12 -8.13 17.18
N LEU A 33 -3.49 -6.86 17.36
CA LEU A 33 -4.29 -6.11 16.38
C LEU A 33 -3.51 -5.88 15.08
N GLY A 34 -2.24 -5.52 15.18
CA GLY A 34 -1.34 -5.33 14.04
C GLY A 34 -1.13 -6.63 13.26
N TRP A 35 -0.93 -7.75 13.94
CA TRP A 35 -0.81 -9.08 13.33
C TRP A 35 -2.05 -9.46 12.53
N LYS A 36 -3.24 -9.19 13.09
CA LYS A 36 -4.50 -9.39 12.36
C LYS A 36 -4.58 -8.49 11.12
N ALA A 37 -4.15 -7.24 11.22
CA ALA A 37 -4.18 -6.32 10.09
C ALA A 37 -3.21 -6.73 8.97
N ILE A 38 -1.98 -7.12 9.31
CA ILE A 38 -0.97 -7.62 8.35
C ILE A 38 -1.47 -8.88 7.60
N GLY A 39 -2.26 -9.72 8.27
CA GLY A 39 -2.81 -10.92 7.63
C GLY A 39 -3.95 -10.66 6.63
N LEU A 40 -4.47 -9.43 6.53
CA LEU A 40 -5.63 -9.10 5.71
C LEU A 40 -5.17 -8.48 4.39
N TYR A 41 -5.38 -9.21 3.28
CA TYR A 41 -5.13 -8.69 1.95
C TYR A 41 -6.11 -7.55 1.62
N ARG A 42 -5.60 -6.32 1.46
CA ARG A 42 -6.40 -5.10 1.26
C ARG A 42 -5.73 -4.10 0.32
N PRO A 43 -5.65 -4.42 -0.98
CA PRO A 43 -5.24 -3.45 -1.98
C PRO A 43 -6.26 -2.30 -2.04
N LEU A 44 -5.78 -1.08 -2.24
CA LEU A 44 -6.61 0.12 -2.33
C LEU A 44 -6.64 0.72 -3.74
N GLU A 45 -5.92 0.11 -4.67
CA GLU A 45 -5.96 0.48 -6.07
C GLU A 45 -7.25 -0.01 -6.73
N GLU A 46 -7.81 0.83 -7.59
CA GLU A 46 -8.84 0.40 -8.50
C GLU A 46 -8.24 -0.45 -9.63
N TRP A 47 -9.03 -1.40 -10.12
CA TRP A 47 -8.65 -2.13 -11.31
C TRP A 47 -8.72 -1.21 -12.53
N PRO A 48 -7.85 -1.40 -13.53
CA PRO A 48 -8.01 -0.76 -14.82
C PRO A 48 -9.40 -1.07 -15.40
N GLU A 49 -10.09 -0.04 -15.87
CA GLU A 49 -11.34 -0.21 -16.61
C GLU A 49 -11.03 -0.82 -17.97
N VAL A 50 -11.57 -2.00 -18.23
CA VAL A 50 -11.47 -2.67 -19.54
C VAL A 50 -12.88 -2.83 -20.07
N LYS A 51 -13.18 -2.22 -21.22
CA LYS A 51 -14.53 -2.35 -21.81
C LYS A 51 -14.67 -3.72 -22.46
N SER A 52 -15.73 -4.45 -22.11
CA SER A 52 -16.05 -5.72 -22.73
C SER A 52 -16.57 -5.52 -24.14
N ILE A 53 -16.17 -6.36 -25.08
CA ILE A 53 -16.69 -6.35 -26.44
C ILE A 53 -17.93 -7.25 -26.49
N VAL A 54 -19.08 -6.69 -26.86
CA VAL A 54 -20.34 -7.45 -27.05
C VAL A 54 -20.67 -7.64 -28.53
N PRO A 55 -21.37 -8.73 -28.92
CA PRO A 55 -21.70 -9.01 -30.33
C PRO A 55 -22.44 -7.86 -31.04
N GLU A 56 -23.30 -7.16 -30.33
CA GLU A 56 -24.04 -6.01 -30.86
C GLU A 56 -23.10 -4.86 -31.29
N GLN A 57 -22.07 -4.58 -30.50
CA GLN A 57 -21.07 -3.55 -30.81
C GLN A 57 -20.25 -3.93 -32.05
N ILE A 58 -19.86 -5.20 -32.19
CA ILE A 58 -19.14 -5.68 -33.37
C ILE A 58 -19.98 -5.45 -34.63
N LYS A 59 -21.29 -5.72 -34.54
CA LYS A 59 -22.23 -5.50 -35.64
C LYS A 59 -22.38 -4.02 -35.98
N GLU A 60 -22.42 -3.15 -34.96
CA GLU A 60 -22.46 -1.69 -35.16
C GLU A 60 -21.18 -1.14 -35.80
N TRP A 61 -20.01 -1.67 -35.44
CA TRP A 61 -18.74 -1.25 -36.03
C TRP A 61 -18.52 -1.78 -37.46
N GLY A 62 -19.31 -2.75 -37.90
CA GLY A 62 -19.34 -3.20 -39.30
C GLY A 62 -18.12 -4.02 -39.73
N GLY A 63 -17.59 -4.87 -38.84
CA GLY A 63 -16.43 -5.74 -39.13
C GLY A 63 -16.62 -7.20 -38.71
N GLU A 64 -15.75 -8.07 -39.23
CA GLU A 64 -15.58 -9.46 -38.80
C GLU A 64 -14.21 -9.61 -38.12
N PRO A 65 -14.10 -9.29 -36.83
CA PRO A 65 -12.80 -9.20 -36.17
C PRO A 65 -12.12 -10.56 -36.03
N VAL A 66 -10.81 -10.56 -36.25
CA VAL A 66 -9.95 -11.72 -36.03
C VAL A 66 -9.68 -11.86 -34.54
N VAL A 67 -9.99 -13.04 -34.00
CA VAL A 67 -9.65 -13.37 -32.60
C VAL A 67 -8.17 -13.74 -32.50
N VAL A 68 -7.44 -12.99 -31.70
CA VAL A 68 -6.02 -13.20 -31.42
C VAL A 68 -5.86 -13.60 -29.96
N GLY A 69 -5.37 -14.81 -29.73
CA GLY A 69 -4.98 -15.27 -28.40
C GLY A 69 -3.74 -14.50 -27.93
N VAL A 70 -3.76 -13.99 -26.69
CA VAL A 70 -2.64 -13.22 -26.12
C VAL A 70 -2.29 -13.80 -24.76
N GLY A 71 -1.00 -13.92 -24.47
CA GLY A 71 -0.55 -14.26 -23.13
C GLY A 71 0.80 -13.66 -22.77
N LEU A 72 1.11 -13.77 -21.48
CA LEU A 72 2.27 -13.18 -20.86
C LEU A 72 2.92 -14.21 -19.94
N TYR A 73 4.23 -14.41 -20.11
CA TYR A 73 5.03 -15.23 -19.22
C TYR A 73 6.14 -14.39 -18.59
N LEU A 74 6.07 -14.17 -17.28
CA LEU A 74 7.08 -13.44 -16.54
C LEU A 74 8.27 -14.33 -16.20
N THR A 75 9.46 -13.94 -16.63
CA THR A 75 10.68 -14.73 -16.43
C THR A 75 11.49 -14.22 -15.24
N ASN A 76 11.61 -12.89 -15.08
CA ASN A 76 12.34 -12.28 -13.98
C ASN A 76 11.84 -10.85 -13.64
N TRP A 77 12.05 -10.43 -12.39
CA TRP A 77 11.99 -9.03 -11.98
C TRP A 77 13.41 -8.48 -11.88
N GLN A 78 13.71 -7.43 -12.65
CA GLN A 78 14.98 -6.71 -12.58
C GLN A 78 14.91 -5.59 -11.54
N VAL A 79 13.78 -4.88 -11.49
CA VAL A 79 13.50 -3.81 -10.53
C VAL A 79 12.07 -3.97 -10.03
N PHE A 80 11.89 -3.94 -8.72
CA PHE A 80 10.60 -3.87 -8.05
C PHE A 80 10.71 -2.76 -7.00
N ASP A 81 10.35 -1.54 -7.39
CA ASP A 81 10.36 -0.35 -6.52
C ASP A 81 8.93 0.16 -6.37
N GLU A 82 8.24 -0.28 -5.32
CA GLU A 82 6.88 0.18 -5.05
C GLU A 82 6.85 1.65 -4.65
N VAL A 83 7.90 2.13 -3.98
CA VAL A 83 7.94 3.46 -3.38
C VAL A 83 7.94 4.54 -4.47
N ASN A 84 8.65 4.28 -5.56
CA ASN A 84 8.71 5.15 -6.73
C ASN A 84 7.81 4.68 -7.89
N SER A 85 7.05 3.59 -7.71
CA SER A 85 6.23 2.96 -8.75
C SER A 85 7.01 2.62 -10.03
N ASP A 86 8.26 2.17 -9.88
CA ASP A 86 9.15 1.82 -10.99
C ASP A 86 9.40 0.31 -11.04
N PHE A 87 9.00 -0.29 -12.14
CA PHE A 87 9.04 -1.73 -12.32
C PHE A 87 9.77 -2.08 -13.60
N VAL A 88 10.69 -3.06 -13.52
CA VAL A 88 11.38 -3.60 -14.70
C VAL A 88 11.27 -5.11 -14.67
N VAL A 89 10.67 -5.68 -15.72
CA VAL A 89 10.47 -7.12 -15.87
C VAL A 89 11.05 -7.64 -17.18
N ASP A 90 11.61 -8.84 -17.11
CA ASP A 90 11.83 -9.66 -18.29
C ASP A 90 10.62 -10.58 -18.47
N SER A 91 10.07 -10.63 -19.68
CA SER A 91 8.89 -11.43 -19.98
C SER A 91 8.88 -11.94 -21.42
N VAL A 92 8.01 -12.90 -21.67
CA VAL A 92 7.68 -13.38 -23.01
C VAL A 92 6.22 -13.04 -23.27
N VAL A 93 5.97 -12.18 -24.24
CA VAL A 93 4.62 -11.92 -24.77
C VAL A 93 4.42 -12.86 -25.94
N TRP A 94 3.29 -13.56 -25.97
CA TRP A 94 2.97 -14.44 -27.09
C TRP A 94 1.59 -14.15 -27.66
N PHE A 95 1.47 -14.41 -28.96
CA PHE A 95 0.26 -14.24 -29.74
C PHE A 95 -0.06 -15.52 -30.51
N GLN A 96 -1.34 -15.86 -30.62
CA GLN A 96 -1.80 -16.99 -31.43
C GLN A 96 -2.99 -16.59 -32.32
N PHE A 97 -2.82 -16.69 -33.65
CA PHE A 97 -3.82 -16.21 -34.61
C PHE A 97 -3.73 -16.94 -35.96
N ASP A 98 -4.74 -16.77 -36.82
CA ASP A 98 -4.71 -17.29 -38.19
C ASP A 98 -3.92 -16.34 -39.11
N PRO A 99 -2.77 -16.76 -39.66
CA PRO A 99 -1.92 -15.89 -40.47
C PRO A 99 -2.53 -15.56 -41.84
N SER A 100 -3.62 -16.22 -42.26
CA SER A 100 -4.36 -15.88 -43.47
C SER A 100 -5.30 -14.69 -43.28
N LEU A 101 -5.67 -14.38 -42.04
CA LEU A 101 -6.61 -13.30 -41.70
C LEU A 101 -5.88 -12.02 -41.21
N ILE A 102 -4.75 -12.17 -40.52
CA ILE A 102 -3.98 -11.03 -40.02
C ILE A 102 -2.47 -11.30 -40.09
N SER A 103 -1.70 -10.26 -40.43
CA SER A 103 -0.25 -10.39 -40.59
C SER A 103 0.48 -10.36 -39.24
N LEU A 104 1.59 -11.09 -39.14
CA LEU A 104 2.50 -11.03 -38.00
C LEU A 104 3.10 -9.64 -37.80
N GLU A 105 3.32 -8.88 -38.88
CA GLU A 105 3.83 -7.52 -38.78
C GLU A 105 2.83 -6.61 -38.04
N THR A 106 1.54 -6.73 -38.34
CA THR A 106 0.48 -5.95 -37.68
C THR A 106 0.36 -6.30 -36.20
N ILE A 107 0.31 -7.59 -35.85
CA ILE A 107 0.25 -8.05 -34.46
C ILE A 107 1.53 -7.70 -33.71
N GLY A 108 2.67 -7.77 -34.39
CA GLY A 108 3.98 -7.43 -33.87
C GLY A 108 4.15 -5.95 -33.52
N LYS A 109 3.22 -5.05 -33.87
CA LYS A 109 3.24 -3.63 -33.49
C LYS A 109 2.61 -3.34 -32.11
N PHE A 110 2.34 -4.36 -31.30
CA PHE A 110 1.87 -4.19 -29.92
C PHE A 110 2.82 -3.33 -29.08
N SER A 111 2.26 -2.66 -28.08
CA SER A 111 2.96 -1.88 -27.06
C SER A 111 2.39 -2.16 -25.67
N PHE A 112 2.96 -1.53 -24.64
CA PHE A 112 2.45 -1.57 -23.28
C PHE A 112 1.98 -0.19 -22.86
N GLU A 113 0.84 -0.10 -22.19
CA GLU A 113 0.43 1.16 -21.57
C GLU A 113 1.28 1.50 -20.35
N LYS A 114 1.51 2.80 -20.14
CA LYS A 114 2.35 3.32 -19.03
C LYS A 114 3.71 2.59 -18.92
N GLY A 115 4.22 2.08 -20.04
CA GLY A 115 5.41 1.27 -20.10
C GLY A 115 6.21 1.45 -21.40
N GLU A 116 7.49 1.16 -21.30
CA GLU A 116 8.47 1.24 -22.37
C GLU A 116 9.18 -0.11 -22.52
N MET A 117 9.16 -0.66 -23.74
CA MET A 117 9.93 -1.85 -24.07
C MET A 117 11.40 -1.46 -24.30
N GLN A 118 12.23 -1.61 -23.27
CA GLN A 118 13.68 -1.38 -23.35
C GLN A 118 14.37 -2.32 -24.34
N SER A 119 13.83 -3.53 -24.50
CA SER A 119 14.26 -4.44 -25.54
C SER A 119 13.10 -5.33 -26.00
N LYS A 120 13.15 -5.73 -27.27
CA LYS A 120 12.19 -6.64 -27.90
C LYS A 120 12.95 -7.50 -28.90
N SER A 121 12.85 -8.83 -28.77
CA SER A 121 13.45 -9.75 -29.73
C SER A 121 12.70 -9.76 -31.06
N ALA A 122 13.34 -10.28 -32.11
CA ALA A 122 12.61 -10.79 -33.27
C ALA A 122 11.62 -11.89 -32.80
N PRO A 123 10.47 -12.07 -33.48
CA PRO A 123 9.53 -13.11 -33.14
C PRO A 123 10.14 -14.50 -33.38
N SER A 124 10.01 -15.39 -32.40
CA SER A 124 10.13 -16.83 -32.67
C SER A 124 8.74 -17.36 -33.00
N THR A 125 8.60 -18.12 -34.10
CA THR A 125 7.30 -18.55 -34.60
C THR A 125 7.22 -20.06 -34.75
N LYS A 126 6.02 -20.60 -34.52
CA LYS A 126 5.66 -21.99 -34.78
C LYS A 126 4.21 -22.07 -35.25
N LEU A 127 3.86 -23.09 -36.02
CA LEU A 127 2.47 -23.38 -36.37
C LEU A 127 1.89 -24.40 -35.38
N ILE A 128 0.75 -24.07 -34.79
CA ILE A 128 -0.02 -24.95 -33.89
C ILE A 128 -1.45 -24.96 -34.42
N ASP A 129 -1.94 -26.12 -34.85
CA ASP A 129 -3.30 -26.30 -35.37
C ASP A 129 -3.70 -25.27 -36.44
N LYS A 130 -2.78 -25.05 -37.41
CA LYS A 130 -2.88 -24.05 -38.49
C LYS A 130 -2.88 -22.58 -38.04
N LYS A 131 -2.82 -22.30 -36.75
CA LYS A 131 -2.60 -20.96 -36.21
C LYS A 131 -1.11 -20.69 -36.04
N LEU A 132 -0.69 -19.47 -36.38
CA LEU A 132 0.65 -19.00 -36.09
C LEU A 132 0.72 -18.65 -34.60
N PHE A 133 1.69 -19.24 -33.90
CA PHE A 133 2.08 -18.86 -32.55
C PHE A 133 3.39 -18.09 -32.64
N ALA A 134 3.39 -16.84 -32.17
CA ALA A 134 4.55 -15.96 -32.20
C ALA A 134 4.90 -15.49 -30.78
N GLU A 135 6.15 -15.65 -30.38
CA GLU A 135 6.66 -15.21 -29.08
C GLU A 135 7.72 -14.11 -29.22
N TYR A 136 7.64 -13.12 -28.33
CA TYR A 136 8.56 -12.00 -28.23
C TYR A 136 9.13 -11.95 -26.83
N LYS A 137 10.46 -12.04 -26.71
CA LYS A 137 11.15 -11.76 -25.45
C LYS A 137 11.25 -10.24 -25.30
N VAL A 138 10.71 -9.72 -24.22
CA VAL A 138 10.69 -8.28 -23.95
C VAL A 138 11.26 -7.97 -22.57
N ARG A 139 12.01 -6.88 -22.50
CA ARG A 139 12.30 -6.19 -21.25
C ARG A 139 11.42 -4.97 -21.17
N LEU A 140 10.51 -4.97 -20.22
CA LEU A 140 9.53 -3.90 -20.03
C LEU A 140 9.89 -3.12 -18.77
N ARG A 141 10.02 -1.80 -18.91
CA ARG A 141 9.97 -0.87 -17.78
C ARG A 141 8.59 -0.22 -17.75
N PHE A 142 7.89 -0.24 -16.63
CA PHE A 142 6.54 0.30 -16.55
C PHE A 142 6.24 0.87 -15.18
N THR A 143 5.16 1.65 -15.12
CA THR A 143 4.64 2.23 -13.88
C THR A 143 3.23 1.71 -13.62
N SER A 144 2.91 1.44 -12.36
CA SER A 144 1.55 1.14 -11.90
C SER A 144 1.06 2.28 -11.02
N THR A 145 -0.23 2.55 -11.02
CA THR A 145 -0.82 3.55 -10.13
C THR A 145 -1.08 2.90 -8.77
N LEU A 146 -0.18 3.11 -7.81
CA LEU A 146 -0.27 2.52 -6.47
C LEU A 146 -0.90 3.48 -5.46
N ASN A 147 -1.58 2.91 -4.47
CA ASN A 147 -2.15 3.63 -3.34
C ASN A 147 -1.43 3.23 -2.05
N HIS A 148 -0.66 4.17 -1.51
CA HIS A 148 0.14 3.98 -0.31
C HIS A 148 -0.56 4.42 0.97
N GLN A 149 -1.85 4.74 0.95
CA GLN A 149 -2.55 5.27 2.12
C GLN A 149 -2.37 4.38 3.37
N PHE A 150 -2.20 3.07 3.18
CA PHE A 150 -1.98 2.11 4.27
C PHE A 150 -0.51 1.79 4.57
N PHE A 151 0.46 2.46 3.94
CA PHE A 151 1.89 2.25 4.17
C PHE A 151 2.25 2.38 5.66
N PRO A 152 3.02 1.43 6.24
CA PRO A 152 3.77 0.34 5.61
C PRO A 152 3.05 -1.02 5.65
N LEU A 153 1.72 -1.04 5.70
CA LEU A 153 0.88 -2.23 5.74
C LEU A 153 0.10 -2.43 4.42
N ASP A 154 0.44 -1.65 3.41
CA ASP A 154 -0.19 -1.63 2.09
C ASP A 154 0.06 -2.91 1.29
N ASP A 155 -0.97 -3.31 0.55
CA ASP A 155 -0.93 -4.33 -0.48
C ASP A 155 -1.23 -3.67 -1.83
N HIS A 156 -0.79 -4.27 -2.93
CA HIS A 156 -0.85 -3.62 -4.23
C HIS A 156 -1.35 -4.52 -5.35
N HIS A 157 -2.08 -3.90 -6.27
CA HIS A 157 -2.27 -4.40 -7.63
C HIS A 157 -1.20 -3.83 -8.56
N VAL A 158 -0.40 -4.71 -9.18
CA VAL A 158 0.58 -4.33 -10.20
C VAL A 158 0.14 -4.94 -11.52
N TYR A 159 -0.11 -4.11 -12.52
CA TYR A 159 -0.62 -4.57 -13.82
C TYR A 159 0.25 -4.10 -14.99
N MET A 160 0.22 -4.89 -16.05
CA MET A 160 0.78 -4.55 -17.36
C MET A 160 -0.33 -4.68 -18.38
N THR A 161 -0.54 -3.65 -19.17
CA THR A 161 -1.58 -3.63 -20.22
C THR A 161 -0.91 -3.75 -21.58
N VAL A 162 -1.18 -4.84 -22.30
CA VAL A 162 -0.75 -5.04 -23.69
C VAL A 162 -1.82 -4.45 -24.60
N VAL A 163 -1.43 -3.56 -25.50
CA VAL A 163 -2.33 -2.91 -26.46
C VAL A 163 -1.79 -3.02 -27.88
N ASN A 164 -2.68 -2.87 -28.86
CA ASN A 164 -2.27 -2.68 -30.24
C ASN A 164 -3.08 -1.56 -30.89
N THR A 165 -2.48 -0.37 -30.96
CA THR A 165 -3.09 0.84 -31.50
C THR A 165 -3.09 0.90 -33.03
N TYR A 166 -2.54 -0.11 -33.71
CA TYR A 166 -2.53 -0.23 -35.18
C TYR A 166 -3.72 -1.03 -35.73
N VAL A 167 -4.57 -1.54 -34.84
CA VAL A 167 -5.80 -2.27 -35.19
C VAL A 167 -6.94 -1.78 -34.33
N THR A 168 -8.14 -1.88 -34.87
CA THR A 168 -9.39 -1.55 -34.19
C THR A 168 -10.10 -2.80 -33.68
N PRO A 169 -10.99 -2.70 -32.68
CA PRO A 169 -11.82 -3.82 -32.22
C PRO A 169 -12.73 -4.45 -33.30
N SER A 170 -12.98 -3.77 -34.42
CA SER A 170 -13.67 -4.33 -35.59
C SER A 170 -12.77 -5.19 -36.49
N GLU A 171 -11.45 -5.06 -36.35
CA GLU A 171 -10.45 -5.83 -37.11
C GLU A 171 -9.85 -6.95 -36.26
N VAL A 172 -9.56 -6.68 -34.98
CA VAL A 172 -8.90 -7.61 -34.07
C VAL A 172 -9.50 -7.54 -32.68
N ILE A 173 -9.77 -8.71 -32.10
CA ILE A 173 -10.14 -8.85 -30.69
C ILE A 173 -9.06 -9.66 -29.99
N PHE A 174 -8.57 -9.13 -28.87
CA PHE A 174 -7.71 -9.90 -27.99
C PHE A 174 -8.51 -10.82 -27.08
N GLN A 175 -8.06 -12.06 -27.00
CA GLN A 175 -8.60 -13.07 -26.11
C GLN A 175 -7.47 -13.58 -25.22
N ALA A 176 -7.66 -13.48 -23.91
CA ALA A 176 -6.69 -13.94 -22.93
C ALA A 176 -7.41 -14.45 -21.69
N TYR A 177 -6.88 -15.52 -21.12
CA TYR A 177 -7.40 -16.16 -19.92
C TYR A 177 -6.34 -16.19 -18.82
N LYS A 178 -6.77 -16.49 -17.58
CA LYS A 178 -5.84 -16.65 -16.46
C LYS A 178 -4.76 -17.72 -16.70
N SER A 179 -5.05 -18.76 -17.50
CA SER A 179 -4.07 -19.77 -17.92
C SER A 179 -2.95 -19.22 -18.80
N ASP A 180 -3.23 -18.13 -19.51
CA ASP A 180 -2.31 -17.50 -20.46
C ASP A 180 -1.36 -16.52 -19.76
N PHE A 181 -1.57 -16.30 -18.47
CA PHE A 181 -0.71 -15.51 -17.62
C PHE A 181 0.04 -16.40 -16.61
N SER A 182 1.32 -16.62 -16.90
CA SER A 182 2.18 -17.46 -16.07
C SER A 182 3.45 -16.76 -15.64
N MET A 183 4.12 -17.32 -14.63
CA MET A 183 5.32 -16.73 -14.04
C MET A 183 6.30 -17.85 -13.69
N SER A 184 7.59 -17.60 -13.87
CA SER A 184 8.66 -18.51 -13.48
C SER A 184 8.57 -18.83 -11.99
N LYS A 185 8.75 -20.11 -11.64
CA LYS A 185 8.75 -20.58 -10.25
C LYS A 185 9.92 -20.04 -9.42
N HIS A 186 10.94 -19.49 -10.09
CA HIS A 186 12.15 -18.97 -9.44
C HIS A 186 12.07 -17.48 -9.10
N ILE A 187 10.98 -16.80 -9.46
CA ILE A 187 10.79 -15.40 -9.10
C ILE A 187 10.53 -15.30 -7.59
N HIS A 188 11.40 -14.53 -6.93
CA HIS A 188 11.25 -14.14 -5.54
C HIS A 188 11.43 -12.63 -5.44
N ILE A 189 10.44 -11.94 -4.87
CA ILE A 189 10.48 -10.50 -4.62
C ILE A 189 10.63 -10.31 -3.11
N PRO A 190 11.77 -9.83 -2.61
CA PRO A 190 11.96 -9.62 -1.17
C PRO A 190 10.90 -8.69 -0.60
N GLY A 191 10.33 -9.06 0.55
CA GLY A 191 9.31 -8.25 1.22
C GLY A 191 7.93 -8.32 0.57
N TRP A 192 7.73 -9.08 -0.50
CA TRP A 192 6.44 -9.22 -1.17
C TRP A 192 6.08 -10.68 -1.45
N ARG A 193 4.78 -10.99 -1.38
CA ARG A 193 4.23 -12.31 -1.69
C ARG A 193 3.15 -12.18 -2.74
N LEU A 194 3.29 -12.93 -3.83
CA LEU A 194 2.23 -13.06 -4.83
C LEU A 194 1.03 -13.80 -4.21
N VAL A 195 -0.13 -13.15 -4.18
CA VAL A 195 -1.39 -13.69 -3.67
C VAL A 195 -2.17 -14.35 -4.81
N ASN A 196 -2.32 -13.64 -5.93
CA ASN A 196 -3.16 -14.05 -7.03
C ASN A 196 -2.75 -13.37 -8.34
N ARG A 197 -3.32 -13.87 -9.44
CA ARG A 197 -3.14 -13.35 -10.80
C ARG A 197 -4.49 -13.27 -11.49
N SER A 198 -4.67 -12.24 -12.30
CA SER A 198 -5.91 -11.97 -13.01
C SER A 198 -5.61 -11.45 -14.41
N VAL A 199 -6.54 -11.71 -15.33
CA VAL A 199 -6.45 -11.28 -16.73
C VAL A 199 -7.80 -10.73 -17.14
N LYS A 200 -7.81 -9.57 -17.81
CA LYS A 200 -8.99 -8.99 -18.45
C LYS A 200 -8.63 -8.62 -19.87
N ALA A 201 -9.48 -8.98 -20.83
CA ALA A 201 -9.30 -8.63 -22.23
C ALA A 201 -10.52 -7.85 -22.71
N GLY A 202 -10.31 -6.89 -23.61
CA GLY A 202 -11.36 -6.02 -24.10
C GLY A 202 -10.80 -4.95 -25.02
N TYR A 203 -11.33 -3.75 -24.89
CA TYR A 203 -10.88 -2.59 -25.65
C TYR A 203 -10.91 -1.32 -24.81
N GLU A 204 -10.12 -0.35 -25.22
CA GLU A 204 -10.16 1.01 -24.69
C GLU A 204 -10.62 2.00 -25.77
N GLU A 205 -11.13 3.15 -25.32
CA GLU A 205 -11.48 4.28 -26.18
C GLU A 205 -10.68 5.53 -25.82
N GLY A 206 -9.92 6.05 -26.78
CA GLY A 206 -9.26 7.35 -26.67
C GLY A 206 -10.10 8.44 -27.32
N TYR A 207 -10.45 9.49 -26.57
CA TYR A 207 -11.23 10.63 -27.06
C TYR A 207 -10.31 11.82 -27.35
N PHE A 208 -10.16 12.20 -28.63
CA PHE A 208 -9.43 13.42 -29.00
C PHE A 208 -10.30 14.68 -28.98
N SER A 209 -11.63 14.52 -28.98
CA SER A 209 -12.58 15.61 -28.80
C SER A 209 -13.81 15.11 -28.06
N LYS A 210 -14.22 15.84 -27.00
CA LYS A 210 -15.40 15.49 -26.21
C LYS A 210 -16.72 15.57 -26.99
N PHE A 211 -16.75 16.29 -28.12
CA PHE A 211 -17.97 16.60 -28.86
C PHE A 211 -18.00 16.03 -30.28
N ASP A 212 -16.94 15.34 -30.71
CA ASP A 212 -16.88 14.75 -32.05
C ASP A 212 -16.57 13.25 -31.93
N GLU A 213 -17.61 12.44 -32.02
CA GLU A 213 -17.51 10.97 -31.92
C GLU A 213 -16.67 10.35 -33.05
N ARG A 214 -16.44 11.08 -34.14
CA ARG A 214 -15.53 10.64 -35.22
C ARG A 214 -14.06 10.74 -34.81
N LYS A 215 -13.76 11.43 -33.71
CA LYS A 215 -12.42 11.59 -33.13
C LYS A 215 -12.22 10.68 -31.92
N VAL A 216 -12.83 9.50 -31.96
CA VAL A 216 -12.63 8.42 -31.00
C VAL A 216 -11.80 7.34 -31.65
N ILE A 217 -10.68 6.99 -31.03
CA ILE A 217 -9.91 5.80 -31.40
C ILE A 217 -10.27 4.67 -30.47
N ARG A 218 -10.30 3.46 -31.02
CA ARG A 218 -10.54 2.24 -30.27
C ARG A 218 -9.44 1.26 -30.59
N TYR A 219 -8.91 0.58 -29.59
CA TYR A 219 -7.90 -0.45 -29.78
C TYR A 219 -8.13 -1.60 -28.81
N PRO A 220 -7.81 -2.85 -29.23
CA PRO A 220 -7.89 -3.99 -28.33
C PRO A 220 -6.79 -3.92 -27.27
N GLU A 221 -7.13 -4.39 -26.07
CA GLU A 221 -6.23 -4.42 -24.92
C GLU A 221 -6.38 -5.70 -24.09
N VAL A 222 -5.31 -6.06 -23.39
CA VAL A 222 -5.31 -7.10 -22.35
C VAL A 222 -4.54 -6.60 -21.13
N VAL A 223 -5.20 -6.60 -19.98
CA VAL A 223 -4.61 -6.29 -18.68
C VAL A 223 -4.19 -7.59 -17.99
N PHE A 224 -2.89 -7.71 -17.71
CA PHE A 224 -2.30 -8.76 -16.88
C PHE A 224 -1.99 -8.21 -15.50
N MET A 225 -2.69 -8.69 -14.46
CA MET A 225 -2.60 -8.13 -13.11
C MET A 225 -2.08 -9.15 -12.09
N LEU A 226 -1.17 -8.68 -11.24
CA LEU A 226 -0.58 -9.38 -10.11
C LEU A 226 -1.02 -8.76 -8.80
N ASP A 227 -1.49 -9.61 -7.89
CA ASP A 227 -1.92 -9.24 -6.57
C ASP A 227 -0.78 -9.49 -5.58
N PHE A 228 -0.16 -8.44 -5.06
CA PHE A 228 0.96 -8.54 -4.13
C PHE A 228 0.54 -8.17 -2.71
N ALA A 229 0.79 -9.07 -1.78
CA ALA A 229 0.70 -8.77 -0.35
C ALA A 229 2.08 -8.46 0.21
N ARG A 230 2.18 -7.41 1.03
CA ARG A 230 3.43 -7.13 1.75
C ARG A 230 3.72 -8.29 2.71
N SER A 231 4.97 -8.70 2.75
CA SER A 231 5.43 -9.81 3.58
C SER A 231 6.49 -9.36 4.59
N GLY A 232 6.37 -9.88 5.80
CA GLY A 232 7.26 -9.57 6.89
C GLY A 232 6.80 -8.38 7.72
N ILE A 233 7.37 -8.29 8.93
CA ILE A 233 7.03 -7.29 9.94
C ILE A 233 8.15 -6.26 10.14
N SER A 234 9.26 -6.41 9.41
CA SER A 234 10.49 -5.65 9.65
C SER A 234 10.26 -4.16 9.45
N LEU A 235 9.69 -3.75 8.30
CA LEU A 235 9.42 -2.34 8.01
C LEU A 235 8.39 -1.74 8.98
N THR A 236 7.34 -2.51 9.29
CA THR A 236 6.31 -2.15 10.26
C THR A 236 6.91 -1.88 11.65
N LEU A 237 7.75 -2.80 12.15
CA LEU A 237 8.41 -2.65 13.45
C LEU A 237 9.43 -1.50 13.42
N LEU A 238 10.19 -1.37 12.33
CA LEU A 238 11.15 -0.30 12.17
C LEU A 238 10.46 1.06 12.26
N ILE A 239 9.31 1.25 11.59
CA ILE A 239 8.58 2.51 11.65
C ILE A 239 7.87 2.69 13.01
N PHE A 240 7.12 1.69 13.48
CA PHE A 240 6.20 1.87 14.61
C PHE A 240 6.81 1.70 15.99
N LEU A 241 7.75 0.77 16.17
CA LEU A 241 8.31 0.46 17.49
C LEU A 241 9.03 1.66 18.13
N PRO A 242 9.91 2.40 17.42
CA PRO A 242 10.69 3.47 18.05
C PRO A 242 9.83 4.60 18.60
N PHE A 243 8.83 5.10 17.86
CA PHE A 243 8.02 6.20 18.39
C PHE A 243 7.01 5.75 19.46
N PHE A 244 6.53 4.48 19.43
CA PHE A 244 5.78 3.95 20.56
C PHE A 244 6.65 4.00 21.83
N LEU A 245 7.90 3.53 21.74
CA LEU A 245 8.83 3.57 22.87
C LEU A 245 9.14 5.00 23.31
N ILE A 246 9.42 5.92 22.39
CA ILE A 246 9.67 7.34 22.71
C ILE A 246 8.48 7.94 23.48
N PHE A 247 7.26 7.74 23.00
CA PHE A 247 6.07 8.25 23.67
C PHE A 247 5.87 7.61 25.04
N PHE A 248 5.99 6.29 25.15
CA PHE A 248 5.75 5.62 26.41
C PHE A 248 6.82 5.92 27.45
N ILE A 249 8.08 6.08 27.07
CA ILE A 249 9.13 6.59 27.95
C ILE A 249 8.79 8.02 28.40
N SER A 250 8.23 8.84 27.51
CA SER A 250 7.88 10.22 27.84
C SER A 250 6.90 10.29 29.01
N ILE A 251 5.91 9.39 29.10
CA ILE A 251 4.86 9.48 30.13
C ILE A 251 5.28 8.94 31.51
N PHE A 252 6.51 8.43 31.66
CA PHE A 252 7.05 7.99 32.96
C PHE A 252 7.11 9.13 33.98
N TRP A 253 7.20 10.39 33.50
CA TRP A 253 7.19 11.57 34.37
C TRP A 253 5.95 11.63 35.30
N LEU A 254 4.83 11.01 34.92
CA LEU A 254 3.61 10.93 35.75
C LEU A 254 3.83 10.21 37.10
N GLY A 255 4.91 9.44 37.21
CA GLY A 255 5.34 8.80 38.46
C GLY A 255 6.11 9.73 39.40
N PHE A 256 6.59 10.88 38.93
CA PHE A 256 7.40 11.81 39.71
C PHE A 256 6.57 12.82 40.51
N GLU A 257 7.20 13.33 41.57
CA GLU A 257 6.67 14.45 42.34
C GLU A 257 6.93 15.78 41.62
N PRO A 258 6.06 16.81 41.79
CA PRO A 258 6.18 18.06 41.04
C PRO A 258 7.46 18.86 41.31
N ASP A 259 8.19 18.56 42.38
CA ASP A 259 9.49 19.16 42.74
C ASP A 259 10.63 18.65 41.85
N LYS A 260 10.45 17.52 41.16
CA LYS A 260 11.42 16.91 40.23
C LYS A 260 11.38 17.57 38.85
N THR A 261 11.43 18.90 38.83
CA THR A 261 11.31 19.72 37.62
C THR A 261 12.27 19.27 36.51
N ASN A 262 13.55 19.10 36.82
CA ASN A 262 14.56 18.77 35.82
C ASN A 262 14.28 17.41 35.17
N ASP A 263 13.90 16.40 35.97
CA ASP A 263 13.62 15.05 35.48
C ASP A 263 12.35 15.02 34.61
N ILE A 264 11.29 15.72 35.04
CA ILE A 264 10.03 15.84 34.29
C ILE A 264 10.24 16.55 32.95
N MET A 265 10.95 17.69 32.97
CA MET A 265 11.19 18.48 31.78
C MET A 265 12.13 17.76 30.81
N ALA A 266 13.15 17.05 31.31
CA ALA A 266 14.06 16.25 30.49
C ALA A 266 13.32 15.14 29.72
N LEU A 267 12.43 14.40 30.37
CA LEU A 267 11.65 13.32 29.73
C LEU A 267 10.71 13.85 28.65
N THR A 268 9.97 14.92 28.96
CA THR A 268 8.94 15.45 28.04
C THR A 268 9.53 16.22 26.86
N THR A 269 10.53 17.07 27.09
CA THR A 269 11.21 17.80 26.00
C THR A 269 12.07 16.87 25.14
N GLY A 270 12.76 15.91 25.78
CA GLY A 270 13.56 14.90 25.09
C GLY A 270 12.71 14.02 24.17
N ALA A 271 11.52 13.62 24.61
CA ALA A 271 10.58 12.87 23.78
C ALA A 271 10.07 13.68 22.58
N LEU A 272 9.67 14.94 22.79
CA LEU A 272 9.25 15.82 21.68
C LEU A 272 10.36 16.00 20.64
N ALA A 273 11.57 16.31 21.08
CA ALA A 273 12.73 16.43 20.19
C ALA A 273 13.02 15.12 19.44
N SER A 274 12.96 13.99 20.14
CA SER A 274 13.17 12.66 19.55
C SER A 274 12.11 12.32 18.52
N MET A 275 10.83 12.64 18.77
CA MET A 275 9.76 12.43 17.80
C MET A 275 9.95 13.29 16.55
N ILE A 276 10.28 14.58 16.71
CA ILE A 276 10.54 15.47 15.58
C ILE A 276 11.74 14.98 14.76
N ALA A 277 12.82 14.53 15.40
CA ALA A 277 13.96 13.93 14.70
C ALA A 277 13.56 12.64 13.97
N TYR A 278 12.76 11.79 14.61
CA TYR A 278 12.32 10.52 14.03
C TYR A 278 11.41 10.70 12.80
N ARG A 279 10.74 11.86 12.66
CA ARG A 279 9.97 12.19 11.46
C ARG A 279 10.80 12.08 10.19
N PHE A 280 12.06 12.51 10.22
CA PHE A 280 12.93 12.46 9.05
C PHE A 280 13.28 11.03 8.63
N VAL A 281 13.37 10.11 9.60
CA VAL A 281 13.57 8.68 9.32
C VAL A 281 12.36 8.11 8.59
N ILE A 282 11.15 8.35 9.11
CA ILE A 282 9.90 7.88 8.47
C ILE A 282 9.79 8.47 7.05
N GLN A 283 9.98 9.78 6.92
CA GLN A 283 9.90 10.47 5.62
C GLN A 283 10.93 9.95 4.61
N GLY A 284 12.11 9.52 5.05
CA GLY A 284 13.13 8.93 4.17
C GLY A 284 12.76 7.55 3.64
N MET A 285 11.88 6.82 4.32
CA MET A 285 11.43 5.48 3.94
C MET A 285 10.06 5.48 3.25
N SER A 286 9.26 6.54 3.44
CA SER A 286 7.91 6.64 2.94
C SER A 286 7.84 7.05 1.46
N PRO A 287 6.84 6.53 0.71
CA PRO A 287 6.50 7.04 -0.61
C PRO A 287 6.19 8.54 -0.59
N LYS A 288 6.59 9.25 -1.66
CA LYS A 288 6.36 10.69 -1.80
C LYS A 288 5.01 10.95 -2.44
N VAL A 289 3.96 11.01 -1.63
CA VAL A 289 2.57 11.24 -2.07
C VAL A 289 1.99 12.52 -1.46
N GLY A 290 0.93 13.05 -2.09
CA GLY A 290 0.27 14.30 -1.67
C GLY A 290 -0.79 14.13 -0.56
N TYR A 291 -1.02 12.92 -0.06
CA TYR A 291 -1.99 12.60 0.99
C TYR A 291 -1.30 12.01 2.23
N PHE A 292 -2.02 11.92 3.35
CA PHE A 292 -1.49 11.34 4.58
C PHE A 292 -1.44 9.80 4.50
N LEU A 293 -0.28 9.25 4.83
CA LEU A 293 -0.11 7.80 5.02
C LEU A 293 -0.61 7.37 6.40
N LEU A 294 -0.88 6.08 6.59
CA LEU A 294 -1.14 5.48 7.90
C LEU A 294 -0.04 5.86 8.90
N SER A 295 1.22 5.75 8.49
CA SER A 295 2.37 6.18 9.29
C SER A 295 2.34 7.65 9.69
N ASP A 296 1.85 8.53 8.82
CA ASP A 296 1.74 9.97 9.11
C ASP A 296 0.64 10.25 10.13
N HIS A 297 -0.51 9.59 10.01
CA HIS A 297 -1.62 9.71 10.96
C HIS A 297 -1.19 9.27 12.36
N ILE A 298 -0.53 8.11 12.45
CA ILE A 298 -0.05 7.60 13.74
C ILE A 298 1.02 8.53 14.30
N PHE A 299 2.00 8.94 13.48
CA PHE A 299 3.03 9.88 13.91
C PHE A 299 2.43 11.17 14.48
N THR A 300 1.50 11.79 13.74
CA THR A 300 0.85 13.04 14.13
C THR A 300 0.06 12.88 15.42
N PHE A 301 -0.65 11.76 15.57
CA PHE A 301 -1.38 11.44 16.78
C PHE A 301 -0.45 11.34 18.00
N PHE A 302 0.66 10.60 17.90
CA PHE A 302 1.61 10.49 19.00
C PHE A 302 2.34 11.79 19.30
N LEU A 303 2.62 12.61 18.28
CA LEU A 303 3.23 13.92 18.47
C LEU A 303 2.28 14.84 19.25
N ALA A 304 0.98 14.81 18.91
CA ALA A 304 -0.03 15.54 19.64
C ALA A 304 -0.14 15.06 21.10
N LEU A 305 -0.13 13.74 21.35
CA LEU A 305 -0.15 13.21 22.72
C LEU A 305 1.12 13.58 23.50
N ALA A 306 2.29 13.53 22.88
CA ALA A 306 3.55 13.95 23.50
C ALA A 306 3.51 15.45 23.86
N PHE A 307 2.95 16.27 22.98
CA PHE A 307 2.77 17.71 23.23
C PHE A 307 1.79 17.97 24.36
N ILE A 308 0.64 17.29 24.39
CA ILE A 308 -0.32 17.35 25.50
C ILE A 308 0.35 16.92 26.81
N SER A 309 1.10 15.81 26.79
CA SER A 309 1.88 15.33 27.94
C SER A 309 2.85 16.40 28.46
N PHE A 310 3.58 17.07 27.56
CA PHE A 310 4.47 18.19 27.89
C PHE A 310 3.72 19.38 28.51
N VAL A 311 2.58 19.78 27.96
CA VAL A 311 1.77 20.89 28.52
C VAL A 311 1.27 20.55 29.92
N ILE A 312 0.79 19.31 30.13
CA ILE A 312 0.36 18.85 31.45
C ILE A 312 1.54 18.86 32.43
N ALA A 313 2.71 18.39 32.00
CA ALA A 313 3.94 18.40 32.80
C ALA A 313 4.36 19.82 33.20
N LEU A 314 4.25 20.79 32.29
CA LEU A 314 4.56 22.19 32.58
C LEU A 314 3.63 22.77 33.67
N VAL A 315 2.32 22.52 33.56
CA VAL A 315 1.34 22.94 34.58
C VAL A 315 1.61 22.26 35.92
N TRP A 316 2.02 20.99 35.87
CA TRP A 316 2.34 20.17 37.03
C TRP A 316 3.54 20.73 37.81
N VAL A 317 4.64 20.97 37.12
CA VAL A 317 5.87 21.55 37.67
C VAL A 317 5.60 22.95 38.22
N ARG A 318 4.83 23.78 37.51
CA ARG A 318 4.50 25.14 37.96
C ARG A 318 3.75 25.19 39.28
N HIS A 319 2.90 24.19 39.57
CA HIS A 319 2.19 24.11 40.85
C HIS A 319 3.14 23.76 42.01
N GLY A 320 4.22 23.01 41.76
CA GLY A 320 5.25 22.68 42.75
C GLY A 320 4.82 21.84 43.96
N LYS A 321 3.53 21.52 44.10
CA LYS A 321 2.97 20.72 45.21
C LYS A 321 1.93 19.72 44.71
N MET A 322 1.96 18.51 45.26
CA MET A 322 1.01 17.46 44.91
C MET A 322 -0.34 17.69 45.60
N THR A 323 -1.34 18.13 44.86
CA THR A 323 -2.72 18.27 45.38
C THR A 323 -3.52 16.96 45.21
N PRO A 324 -4.59 16.72 45.99
CA PRO A 324 -5.46 15.55 45.80
C PRO A 324 -6.08 15.47 44.40
N ALA A 325 -6.37 16.62 43.77
CA ALA A 325 -6.89 16.69 42.41
C ALA A 325 -5.84 16.22 41.38
N MET A 326 -4.58 16.64 41.54
CA MET A 326 -3.47 16.21 40.69
C MET A 326 -3.26 14.69 40.77
N ILE A 327 -3.35 14.10 41.97
CA ILE A 327 -3.24 12.64 42.16
C ILE A 327 -4.28 11.88 41.32
N LYS A 328 -5.52 12.35 41.26
CA LYS A 328 -6.56 11.75 40.42
C LYS A 328 -6.26 11.97 38.94
N MET A 329 -5.89 13.21 38.58
CA MET A 329 -5.60 13.60 37.21
C MET A 329 -4.50 12.75 36.57
N ARG A 330 -3.38 12.51 37.26
CA ARG A 330 -2.29 11.68 36.68
C ARG A 330 -2.72 10.25 36.36
N GLY A 331 -3.51 9.63 37.22
CA GLY A 331 -4.00 8.27 36.99
C GLY A 331 -4.97 8.22 35.80
N ILE A 332 -5.85 9.22 35.70
CA ILE A 332 -6.77 9.38 34.57
C ILE A 332 -5.99 9.62 33.27
N VAL A 333 -5.07 10.58 33.24
CA VAL A 333 -4.24 10.88 32.06
C VAL A 333 -3.47 9.65 31.60
N PHE A 334 -2.84 8.93 32.54
CA PHE A 334 -2.10 7.70 32.26
C PHE A 334 -2.98 6.66 31.57
N ILE A 335 -4.15 6.35 32.14
CA ILE A 335 -5.07 5.35 31.58
C ILE A 335 -5.64 5.82 30.24
N SER A 336 -6.05 7.09 30.15
CA SER A 336 -6.59 7.69 28.93
C SER A 336 -5.62 7.60 27.76
N PHE A 337 -4.32 7.85 27.97
CA PHE A 337 -3.33 7.72 26.90
C PHE A 337 -3.22 6.29 26.35
N HIS A 338 -3.27 5.27 27.21
CA HIS A 338 -3.23 3.87 26.75
C HIS A 338 -4.52 3.48 26.02
N LEU A 339 -5.68 3.88 26.55
CA LEU A 339 -6.98 3.61 25.91
C LEU A 339 -7.11 4.32 24.56
N LEU A 340 -6.69 5.58 24.48
CA LEU A 340 -6.68 6.35 23.23
C LEU A 340 -5.75 5.70 22.21
N PHE A 341 -4.57 5.25 22.62
CA PHE A 341 -3.68 4.55 21.70
C PHE A 341 -4.32 3.27 21.15
N ILE A 342 -4.84 2.39 22.02
CA ILE A 342 -5.50 1.15 21.56
C ILE A 342 -6.69 1.47 20.64
N GLY A 343 -7.51 2.46 21.00
CA GLY A 343 -8.68 2.86 20.23
C GLY A 343 -8.33 3.43 18.85
N VAL A 344 -7.37 4.35 18.79
CA VAL A 344 -6.90 4.94 17.52
C VAL A 344 -6.19 3.91 16.66
N TRP A 345 -5.37 3.05 17.27
CA TRP A 345 -4.72 1.94 16.56
C TRP A 345 -5.76 1.00 15.92
N TYR A 346 -6.77 0.61 16.67
CA TYR A 346 -7.88 -0.20 16.15
C TYR A 346 -8.64 0.53 15.03
N TYR A 347 -9.00 1.80 15.24
CA TYR A 347 -9.71 2.61 14.25
C TYR A 347 -8.95 2.69 12.93
N LEU A 348 -7.66 3.05 12.98
CA LEU A 348 -6.83 3.20 11.79
C LEU A 348 -6.64 1.88 11.05
N LEU A 349 -6.49 0.76 11.76
CA LEU A 349 -6.27 -0.54 11.14
C LEU A 349 -7.54 -1.19 10.54
N PHE A 350 -8.73 -0.91 11.09
CA PHE A 350 -9.94 -1.68 10.75
C PHE A 350 -11.12 -0.86 10.25
N MET A 351 -11.22 0.42 10.59
CA MET A 351 -12.39 1.25 10.29
C MET A 351 -12.10 2.38 9.31
N TRP A 352 -10.90 2.98 9.39
CA TRP A 352 -10.54 4.15 8.58
C TRP A 352 -10.68 3.93 7.08
N VAL A 353 -10.25 2.76 6.59
CA VAL A 353 -10.19 2.45 5.15
C VAL A 353 -11.50 1.86 4.62
N LYS A 354 -12.39 1.38 5.49
CA LYS A 354 -13.70 0.84 5.08
C LYS A 354 -14.80 1.91 4.91
N GLY A 355 -14.48 3.17 5.22
CA GLY A 355 -15.41 4.30 5.27
C GLY A 355 -15.23 5.32 4.16
N LEU A 356 -14.41 5.02 3.15
CA LEU A 356 -14.40 5.62 1.82
C LEU A 356 -14.96 4.56 0.86
#